data_AF-A0A838HUD8-F1
#
_entry.id   AF-A0A838HUD8-F1
#
_cell.length_a   1.000
_cell.length_b   1.000
_cell.length_c   1.000
_cell.angle_alpha   90.00
_cell.angle_beta   90.00
_cell.angle_gamma   90.00
#
_symmetry.space_group_name_H-M   'P 1'
#
loop_
_entity.id
_entity.type
_entity.pdbx_description
1 polymer ?
#
loop_
_entity_poly.entity_id
_entity_poly.type
_entity_poly.pdbx_seq_one_letter_code
_entity_poly.pdbx_strand_id
1 'polypeptide(L)'
;MSGWDLAATAETVIGDFWSLTRSQVYRELASMADAGLVEAGERGRRDRQPYAITAAGRAAFAEWIDREPGSETIRFPLLLTVSFGRHLPPERLAAFLSAHRAAHEQRLAGYEQQRSLAEASGGADGYAMATLDFGLAYERAVLGWFDRLPELMPGG
;
A
#
# COMPACT_ATOMS: atom_id res chain seq x y z
N MET A 1 -10.54 8.78 -16.21
CA MET A 1 -9.47 7.75 -16.33
C MET A 1 -10.12 6.39 -16.52
N SER A 2 -9.49 5.41 -17.19
CA SER A 2 -10.05 4.06 -17.22
C SER A 2 -9.90 3.37 -15.88
N GLY A 3 -10.71 2.33 -15.59
CA GLY A 3 -10.54 1.55 -14.36
C GLY A 3 -9.15 0.94 -14.20
N TRP A 4 -8.47 0.62 -15.31
CA TRP A 4 -7.09 0.14 -15.29
C TRP A 4 -6.12 1.24 -14.87
N ASP A 5 -6.27 2.45 -15.45
CA ASP A 5 -5.42 3.59 -15.10
C ASP A 5 -5.63 3.97 -13.63
N LEU A 6 -6.88 3.95 -13.15
CA LEU A 6 -7.22 4.22 -11.75
C LEU A 6 -6.59 3.22 -10.79
N ALA A 7 -6.64 1.92 -11.13
CA ALA A 7 -6.00 0.89 -10.31
C ALA A 7 -4.47 1.05 -10.28
N ALA A 8 -3.84 1.34 -11.42
CA ALA A 8 -2.40 1.59 -11.49
C ALA A 8 -2.00 2.85 -10.71
N THR A 9 -2.77 3.94 -10.82
CA THR A 9 -2.54 5.16 -10.05
C THR A 9 -2.74 4.94 -8.56
N ALA A 10 -3.76 4.20 -8.13
CA ALA A 10 -3.97 3.90 -6.72
C ALA A 10 -2.81 3.06 -6.15
N GLU A 11 -2.34 2.07 -6.91
CA GLU A 11 -1.16 1.26 -6.55
C GLU A 11 0.09 2.14 -6.38
N THR A 12 0.31 3.15 -7.24
CA THR A 12 1.44 4.08 -7.11
C THR A 12 1.27 5.11 -5.98
N VAL A 13 0.06 5.64 -5.77
CA VAL A 13 -0.14 6.79 -4.85
C VAL A 13 -0.33 6.34 -3.40
N ILE A 14 -1.00 5.20 -3.18
CA ILE A 14 -1.35 4.73 -1.82
C ILE A 14 -1.05 3.25 -1.59
N GLY A 15 -0.66 2.48 -2.61
CA GLY A 15 -0.42 1.03 -2.50
C GLY A 15 0.67 0.66 -1.49
N ASP A 16 1.55 1.61 -1.23
CA ASP A 16 2.67 1.57 -0.29
C ASP A 16 2.24 1.40 1.18
N PHE A 17 1.12 1.98 1.59
CA PHE A 17 0.58 1.88 2.96
C PHE A 17 -0.88 1.39 3.02
N TRP A 18 -1.54 1.24 1.86
CA TRP A 18 -2.90 0.77 1.75
C TRP A 18 -3.00 -0.38 0.75
N SER A 19 -3.21 -1.60 1.25
CA SER A 19 -3.29 -2.79 0.40
C SER A 19 -4.53 -2.76 -0.49
N LEU A 20 -4.31 -2.68 -1.80
CA LEU A 20 -5.36 -2.68 -2.83
C LEU A 20 -5.06 -3.73 -3.89
N THR A 21 -6.03 -4.59 -4.15
CA THR A 21 -6.00 -5.45 -5.34
C THR A 21 -6.73 -4.75 -6.49
N ARG A 22 -6.30 -5.00 -7.72
CA ARG A 22 -7.02 -4.52 -8.92
C ARG A 22 -8.49 -4.93 -8.89
N SER A 23 -8.77 -6.17 -8.51
CA SER A 23 -10.14 -6.68 -8.38
C SER A 23 -10.96 -5.91 -7.34
N GLN A 24 -10.38 -5.46 -6.22
CA GLN A 24 -11.06 -4.57 -5.29
C GLN A 24 -11.38 -3.24 -5.95
N VAL A 25 -10.41 -2.58 -6.61
CA VAL A 25 -10.64 -1.30 -7.28
C VAL A 25 -11.81 -1.37 -8.28
N TYR A 26 -11.87 -2.42 -9.11
CA TYR A 26 -12.98 -2.58 -10.05
C TYR A 26 -14.34 -2.80 -9.36
N ARG A 27 -14.38 -3.57 -8.26
CA ARG A 27 -15.62 -3.75 -7.50
C ARG A 27 -16.08 -2.45 -6.84
N GLU A 28 -15.16 -1.70 -6.24
CA GLU A 28 -15.50 -0.42 -5.62
C GLU A 28 -15.94 0.61 -6.66
N LEU A 29 -15.32 0.65 -7.84
CA LEU A 29 -15.76 1.52 -8.94
C LEU A 29 -17.19 1.22 -9.41
N ALA A 30 -17.58 -0.06 -9.46
CA ALA A 30 -18.95 -0.44 -9.77
C ALA A 30 -19.93 -0.01 -8.67
N SER A 31 -19.59 -0.28 -7.40
CA SER A 31 -20.38 0.15 -6.23
C SER A 31 -20.56 1.68 -6.18
N MET A 32 -19.49 2.42 -6.42
CA MET A 32 -19.52 3.89 -6.49
C MET A 32 -20.35 4.41 -7.66
N ALA A 33 -20.40 3.68 -8.78
CA ALA A 33 -21.26 4.03 -9.91
C ALA A 33 -22.73 3.80 -9.58
N ASP A 34 -23.06 2.65 -8.97
CA ASP A 34 -24.42 2.34 -8.50
C ASP A 34 -24.90 3.35 -7.45
N ALA A 35 -23.99 3.88 -6.62
CA ALA A 35 -24.25 4.94 -5.65
C ALA A 35 -24.27 6.36 -6.25
N GLY A 36 -24.01 6.54 -7.55
CA GLY A 36 -23.97 7.84 -8.22
C GLY A 36 -22.78 8.73 -7.84
N LEU A 37 -21.74 8.17 -7.21
CA LEU A 37 -20.52 8.89 -6.82
C LEU A 37 -19.55 9.06 -8.00
N VAL A 38 -19.57 8.10 -8.92
CA VAL A 38 -18.87 8.19 -10.21
C VAL A 38 -19.84 7.89 -11.35
N GLU A 39 -19.54 8.43 -12.52
CA GLU A 39 -20.23 8.12 -13.76
C GLU A 39 -19.30 7.30 -14.65
N ALA A 40 -19.79 6.16 -15.11
CA ALA A 40 -19.08 5.33 -16.06
C ALA A 40 -19.44 5.77 -17.48
N GLY A 41 -18.45 6.25 -18.23
CA GLY A 41 -18.64 6.65 -19.62
C GLY A 41 -18.77 5.47 -20.58
N GLU A 42 -18.86 5.79 -21.88
CA GLU A 42 -18.96 4.79 -22.93
C GLU A 42 -17.73 3.88 -22.99
N ARG A 43 -17.96 2.59 -23.23
CA ARG A 43 -16.88 1.62 -23.38
C ARG A 43 -16.14 1.87 -24.69
N GLY A 44 -14.86 2.23 -24.59
CA GLY A 44 -13.99 2.45 -25.73
C GLY A 44 -13.36 1.15 -26.26
N ARG A 45 -12.37 1.29 -27.16
CA ARG A 45 -11.58 0.15 -27.69
C ARG A 45 -10.97 -0.66 -26.53
N ARG A 46 -11.04 -2.00 -26.66
CA ARG A 46 -10.56 -3.00 -25.68
C ARG A 46 -11.29 -2.97 -24.33
N ASP A 47 -12.60 -2.68 -24.32
CA ASP A 47 -13.44 -2.61 -23.10
C ASP A 47 -12.92 -1.63 -22.03
N ARG A 48 -12.15 -0.61 -22.44
CA ARG A 48 -11.73 0.45 -21.53
C ARG A 48 -12.91 1.37 -21.24
N GLN A 49 -13.48 1.23 -20.05
CA GLN A 49 -14.54 2.09 -19.53
C GLN A 49 -13.92 3.24 -18.72
N PRO A 50 -14.08 4.51 -19.15
CA PRO A 50 -13.64 5.65 -18.37
C PRO A 50 -14.62 5.92 -17.23
N TYR A 51 -14.10 6.39 -16.10
CA TYR A 51 -14.87 6.88 -14.98
C TYR A 51 -14.58 8.37 -14.75
N ALA A 52 -15.62 9.11 -14.36
CA ALA A 52 -15.55 10.51 -13.94
C ALA A 52 -16.25 10.67 -12.59
N ILE A 53 -15.68 11.47 -11.70
CA ILE A 53 -16.29 11.77 -10.40
C ILE A 53 -17.46 12.75 -10.56
N THR A 54 -18.60 12.44 -9.94
CA THR A 54 -19.79 13.29 -9.99
C THR A 54 -19.71 14.43 -8.96
N ALA A 55 -20.67 15.35 -8.98
CA ALA A 55 -20.80 16.34 -7.92
C ALA A 55 -21.05 15.70 -6.55
N ALA A 56 -21.89 14.64 -6.51
CA ALA A 56 -22.14 13.86 -5.30
C ALA A 56 -20.86 13.15 -4.82
N GLY A 57 -20.07 12.58 -5.75
CA GLY A 57 -18.78 11.98 -5.43
C GLY A 57 -17.78 12.97 -4.82
N ARG A 58 -17.72 14.20 -5.35
CA ARG A 58 -16.87 15.26 -4.78
C ARG A 58 -17.31 15.67 -3.38
N ALA A 59 -18.62 15.78 -3.14
CA ALA A 59 -19.16 16.09 -1.82
C ALA A 59 -18.86 14.96 -0.82
N ALA A 60 -19.08 13.70 -1.22
CA ALA A 60 -18.78 12.53 -0.40
C ALA A 60 -17.28 12.42 -0.06
N PHE A 61 -16.41 12.72 -1.02
CA PHE A 61 -14.96 12.78 -0.79
C PHE A 61 -14.60 13.87 0.22
N ALA A 62 -15.13 15.09 0.06
CA ALA A 62 -14.87 16.19 0.97
C ALA A 62 -15.34 15.88 2.40
N GLU A 63 -16.51 15.27 2.55
CA GLU A 63 -17.01 14.81 3.84
C GLU A 63 -16.13 13.71 4.44
N TRP A 64 -15.65 12.77 3.62
CA TRP A 64 -14.84 11.66 4.09
C TRP A 64 -13.47 12.11 4.61
N ILE A 65 -12.78 13.00 3.90
CA ILE A 65 -11.45 13.49 4.34
C ILE A 65 -11.50 14.43 5.55
N ASP A 66 -12.69 14.96 5.88
CA ASP A 66 -12.92 15.81 7.05
C ASP A 66 -13.24 15.00 8.32
N ARG A 67 -13.45 13.69 8.19
CA ARG A 67 -13.66 12.81 9.35
C ARG A 67 -12.32 12.43 9.97
N GLU A 68 -12.31 12.34 11.31
CA GLU A 68 -11.16 11.81 12.04
C GLU A 68 -10.83 10.39 11.54
N PRO A 69 -9.57 10.13 11.14
CA PRO A 69 -9.16 8.79 10.75
C PRO A 69 -9.36 7.79 11.89
N GLY A 70 -9.81 6.57 11.55
CA GLY A 70 -9.90 5.51 12.53
C GLY A 70 -8.53 5.09 13.06
N SER A 71 -8.50 4.47 14.24
CA SER A 71 -7.26 3.96 14.84
C SER A 71 -6.54 2.96 13.92
N GLU A 72 -5.22 3.04 13.87
CA GLU A 72 -4.41 2.10 13.12
C GLU A 72 -4.50 0.69 13.70
N THR A 73 -4.65 -0.31 12.83
CA THR A 73 -4.61 -1.72 13.23
C THR A 73 -3.40 -2.39 12.60
N ILE A 74 -2.42 -2.76 13.43
CA ILE A 74 -1.23 -3.49 12.96
C ILE A 74 -1.59 -4.97 12.75
N ARG A 75 -1.61 -5.40 11.49
CA ARG A 75 -1.72 -6.82 11.11
C ARG A 75 -0.43 -7.27 10.45
N PHE A 76 0.46 -7.88 11.23
CA PHE A 76 1.74 -8.38 10.73
C PHE A 76 1.78 -9.92 10.80
N PRO A 77 1.43 -10.63 9.69
CA PRO A 77 1.34 -12.10 9.69
C PRO A 77 2.64 -12.80 10.10
N LEU A 78 3.79 -12.24 9.73
CA LEU A 78 5.09 -12.79 10.12
C LEU A 78 5.28 -12.80 11.65
N LEU A 79 4.89 -11.73 12.35
CA LEU A 79 5.00 -11.67 13.81
C LEU A 79 4.13 -12.73 14.48
N LEU A 80 2.95 -13.02 13.92
CA LEU A 80 2.12 -14.13 14.37
C LEU A 80 2.81 -15.48 14.16
N THR A 81 3.47 -15.68 13.03
CA THR A 81 4.26 -16.91 12.79
C THR A 81 5.44 -17.02 13.76
N VAL A 82 6.17 -15.92 14.00
CA VAL A 82 7.30 -15.87 14.92
C VAL A 82 6.87 -16.15 16.36
N SER A 83 5.70 -15.68 16.80
CA SER A 83 5.21 -15.93 18.17
C SER A 83 5.00 -17.42 18.46
N PHE A 84 4.72 -18.21 17.42
CA PHE A 84 4.60 -19.68 17.47
C PHE A 84 5.84 -20.39 16.90
N GLY A 85 6.95 -19.67 16.69
CA GLY A 85 8.14 -20.17 16.00
C GLY A 85 8.73 -21.46 16.58
N ARG A 86 8.60 -21.68 17.90
CA ARG A 86 9.02 -22.91 18.59
C ARG A 86 8.34 -24.19 18.09
N HIS A 87 7.21 -24.06 17.39
CA HIS A 87 6.44 -25.17 16.83
C HIS A 87 6.76 -25.41 15.35
N LEU A 88 7.72 -24.67 14.79
CA LEU A 88 8.19 -24.84 13.41
C LEU A 88 9.61 -25.41 13.40
N PRO A 89 9.96 -26.20 12.37
CA PRO A 89 11.35 -26.50 12.08
C PRO A 89 12.16 -25.21 11.89
N PRO A 90 13.35 -25.07 12.50
CA PRO A 90 14.15 -23.85 12.45
C PRO A 90 14.43 -23.36 11.03
N GLU A 91 14.71 -24.28 10.11
CA GLU A 91 14.96 -23.99 8.69
C GLU A 91 13.75 -23.40 7.97
N ARG A 92 12.52 -23.78 8.36
CA ARG A 92 11.29 -23.21 7.78
C ARG A 92 11.07 -21.79 8.27
N LEU A 93 11.28 -21.54 9.55
CA LEU A 93 11.18 -20.18 10.10
C LEU A 93 12.23 -19.27 9.45
N ALA A 94 13.49 -19.74 9.32
CA ALA A 94 14.55 -19.00 8.66
C ALA A 94 14.20 -18.66 7.19
N ALA A 95 13.62 -19.60 6.44
CA ALA A 95 13.15 -19.34 5.08
C ALA A 95 12.06 -18.26 5.02
N PHE A 96 11.09 -18.30 5.94
CA PHE A 96 10.05 -17.25 6.02
C PHE A 96 10.63 -15.89 6.35
N LEU A 97 11.54 -15.80 7.32
CA LEU A 97 12.21 -14.57 7.69
C LEU A 97 13.02 -13.99 6.52
N SER A 98 13.79 -14.82 5.82
CA SER A 98 14.57 -14.40 4.65
C SER A 98 13.69 -13.87 3.52
N ALA A 99 12.60 -14.58 3.18
CA ALA A 99 11.67 -14.15 2.13
C ALA A 99 11.00 -12.81 2.48
N HIS A 100 10.61 -12.61 3.74
CA HIS A 100 10.02 -11.34 4.16
C HIS A 100 11.05 -10.21 4.18
N ARG A 101 12.27 -10.44 4.68
CA ARG A 101 13.35 -9.45 4.66
C ARG A 101 13.61 -8.96 3.23
N ALA A 102 13.73 -9.88 2.27
CA ALA A 102 13.91 -9.53 0.85
C ALA A 102 12.74 -8.68 0.30
N ALA A 103 11.50 -8.99 0.68
CA ALA A 103 10.35 -8.18 0.27
C ALA A 103 10.36 -6.76 0.89
N HIS A 104 10.81 -6.62 2.14
CA HIS A 104 10.97 -5.31 2.80
C HIS A 104 12.15 -4.51 2.18
N GLU A 105 13.26 -5.16 1.85
CA GLU A 105 14.39 -4.55 1.11
C GLU A 105 13.94 -4.01 -0.25
N GLN A 106 13.12 -4.77 -0.99
CA GLN A 106 12.56 -4.33 -2.27
C GLN A 106 11.63 -3.11 -2.11
N ARG A 107 10.79 -3.07 -1.08
CA ARG A 107 9.93 -1.92 -0.79
C ARG A 107 10.76 -0.69 -0.41
N LEU A 108 11.76 -0.85 0.45
CA LEU A 108 12.68 0.24 0.80
C LEU A 108 13.34 0.84 -0.45
N ALA A 109 13.87 -0.01 -1.33
CA ALA A 109 14.47 0.44 -2.59
C ALA A 109 13.46 1.18 -3.50
N GLY A 110 12.21 0.73 -3.52
CA GLY A 110 11.12 1.40 -4.24
C GLY A 110 10.86 2.81 -3.71
N TYR A 111 10.75 2.98 -2.39
CA TYR A 111 10.59 4.29 -1.77
C TYR A 111 11.80 5.22 -2.00
N GLU A 112 13.02 4.69 -1.92
CA GLU A 112 14.24 5.46 -2.19
C GLU A 112 14.28 5.94 -3.65
N GLN A 113 13.83 5.11 -4.59
CA GLN A 113 13.67 5.49 -5.99
C GLN A 113 12.61 6.59 -6.16
N GLN A 114 11.44 6.46 -5.53
CA GLN A 114 10.39 7.48 -5.59
C GLN A 114 10.88 8.83 -5.06
N ARG A 115 11.62 8.83 -3.94
CA ARG A 115 12.21 10.04 -3.37
C ARG A 115 13.18 10.70 -4.33
N SER A 116 14.08 9.92 -4.91
CA SER A 116 15.06 10.41 -5.89
C SER A 116 14.38 11.03 -7.12
N LEU A 117 13.31 10.40 -7.63
CA LEU A 117 12.52 10.94 -8.74
C LEU A 117 11.83 12.25 -8.38
N ALA A 118 11.22 12.34 -7.19
CA ALA A 118 10.57 13.56 -6.71
C ALA A 118 11.56 14.72 -6.56
N GLU A 119 12.76 14.46 -6.04
CA GLU A 119 13.83 15.44 -5.91
C GLU A 119 14.32 15.91 -7.29
N ALA A 120 14.45 14.99 -8.26
CA ALA A 120 14.86 15.30 -9.62
C ALA A 120 13.81 16.09 -10.44
N SER A 121 12.51 15.89 -10.17
CA SER A 121 11.42 16.57 -10.88
C SER A 121 11.09 17.98 -10.37
N GLY A 122 11.90 18.52 -9.44
CA GLY A 122 11.64 19.84 -8.83
C GLY A 122 10.71 19.80 -7.62
N GLY A 123 10.53 18.63 -7.01
CA GLY A 123 9.72 18.39 -5.82
C GLY A 123 8.41 17.66 -6.09
N ALA A 124 7.88 17.03 -5.05
CA ALA A 124 6.49 16.60 -4.96
C ALA A 124 5.74 17.48 -3.95
N ASP A 125 4.41 17.39 -3.94
CA ASP A 125 3.59 18.06 -2.92
C ASP A 125 3.98 17.58 -1.50
N GLY A 126 3.90 18.48 -0.52
CA GLY A 126 4.38 18.24 0.84
C GLY A 126 3.68 17.06 1.51
N TYR A 127 2.39 16.85 1.22
CA TYR A 127 1.63 15.72 1.74
C TYR A 127 2.14 14.37 1.19
N ALA A 128 2.45 14.31 -0.11
CA ALA A 128 3.01 13.11 -0.73
C ALA A 128 4.41 12.79 -0.18
N MET A 129 5.24 13.82 0.04
CA MET A 129 6.55 13.65 0.67
C MET A 129 6.45 13.15 2.12
N ALA A 130 5.44 13.61 2.88
CA ALA A 130 5.23 13.16 4.26
C ALA A 130 4.84 11.67 4.33
N THR A 131 3.95 11.20 3.44
CA THR A 131 3.60 9.77 3.39
C THR A 131 4.77 8.91 2.93
N LEU A 132 5.58 9.40 1.99
CA LEU A 132 6.78 8.72 1.51
C LEU A 132 7.84 8.59 2.62
N ASP A 133 8.07 9.65 3.40
CA ASP A 133 9.02 9.63 4.51
C ASP A 133 8.62 8.60 5.58
N PHE A 134 7.32 8.49 5.88
CA PHE A 134 6.82 7.44 6.76
C PHE A 134 7.13 6.03 6.24
N GLY A 135 6.90 5.78 4.94
CA GLY A 135 7.22 4.50 4.30
C GLY A 135 8.70 4.12 4.42
N LEU A 136 9.60 5.08 4.16
CA LEU A 136 11.04 4.92 4.35
C LEU A 136 11.39 4.59 5.81
N ALA A 137 10.83 5.34 6.76
CA ALA A 137 11.09 5.13 8.18
C ALA A 137 10.58 3.76 8.65
N TYR A 138 9.39 3.37 8.22
CA TYR A 138 8.78 2.08 8.53
C TYR A 138 9.63 0.91 8.02
N GLU A 139 10.00 0.92 6.73
CA GLU A 139 10.79 -0.17 6.15
C GLU A 139 12.17 -0.28 6.79
N ARG A 140 12.83 0.85 7.10
CA ARG A 140 14.10 0.84 7.85
C ARG A 140 13.94 0.29 9.25
N ALA A 141 12.87 0.63 9.97
CA ALA A 141 12.59 0.11 11.30
C ALA A 141 12.36 -1.42 11.28
N VAL A 142 11.61 -1.91 10.27
CA VAL A 142 11.38 -3.35 10.10
C VAL A 142 12.66 -4.09 9.74
N LEU A 143 13.48 -3.56 8.84
CA LEU A 143 14.78 -4.16 8.50
C LEU A 143 15.75 -4.16 9.69
N GLY A 144 15.79 -3.07 10.46
CA GLY A 144 16.54 -3.02 11.72
C GLY A 144 16.02 -4.01 12.77
N TRP A 145 14.73 -4.36 12.75
CA TRP A 145 14.21 -5.46 13.55
C TRP A 145 14.71 -6.83 13.06
N PHE A 146 14.72 -7.08 11.74
CA PHE A 146 15.29 -8.31 11.17
C PHE A 146 16.75 -8.51 11.58
N ASP A 147 17.55 -7.46 11.59
CA ASP A 147 18.97 -7.52 11.96
C ASP A 147 19.19 -7.94 13.43
N ARG A 148 18.23 -7.64 14.32
CA ARG A 148 18.27 -8.02 15.73
C ARG A 148 17.70 -9.40 16.02
N LEU A 149 17.02 -10.04 15.08
CA LEU A 149 16.38 -11.35 15.31
C LEU A 149 17.34 -12.44 15.81
N PRO A 150 18.59 -12.56 15.31
CA PRO A 150 19.54 -13.56 15.82
C PRO A 150 19.83 -13.40 17.33
N GLU A 151 19.83 -12.16 17.83
CA GLU A 151 20.06 -11.85 19.25
C GLU A 151 18.82 -12.09 20.11
N LEU A 152 17.63 -11.83 19.54
CA LEU A 152 16.34 -11.96 20.23
C LEU A 152 15.82 -13.40 20.27
N MET A 153 16.28 -14.25 19.37
CA MET A 153 15.92 -15.68 19.30
C MET A 153 17.19 -16.57 19.31
N PRO A 154 18.01 -16.52 20.37
CA PRO A 154 19.21 -17.33 20.45
C PRO A 154 18.81 -18.80 20.67
N GLY A 155 19.10 -19.66 19.69
CA GLY A 155 18.94 -21.12 19.82
C GLY A 155 17.64 -21.72 19.25
N GLY A 156 17.17 -21.22 18.10
CA GLY A 156 16.35 -22.03 17.19
C GLY A 156 17.16 -23.13 16.54
#